data_AF-A0A9E5JX91-F1
#
_entry.id   AF-A0A9E5JX91-F1
#
_cell.length_a   1.000
_cell.length_b   1.000
_cell.length_c   1.000
_cell.angle_alpha   90.00
_cell.angle_beta   90.00
_cell.angle_gamma   90.00
#
_symmetry.space_group_name_H-M   'P 1'
#
loop_
_entity.id
_entity.type
_entity.pdbx_description
1 polymer ?
#
loop_
_entity_poly.entity_id
_entity_poly.type
_entity_poly.pdbx_seq_one_letter_code
_entity_poly.pdbx_strand_id
1 'polypeptide(L)'
;PRPETTEPLLYVRVDGDVQISDSRAVLRRGAEISFDTSFGVFAAGRWRRLTTIENLFATISASGSGRVEIVGVENKLFGSVQKEKIVASASISSSGDTLLEVPNFGDRKFGSYFVRVSAEASDVVVNGGHWSTTTEVAREIRLSLSITTFNRQEYVKPTVAKVLHLEKTVETLRGKMRVLVVDNARNIKFDTEPGAPITVVQNPNLGGAGGFARGIIHLRNEGWSTHILLMDDDITLEPDALVRTFALFSFARDEKLCVHGAMLSEERGWMQFEAGSKYRWRSLYPLRAIGREDDLRLRKLALRDAKEKKFAYTAWWYTAFPVSITRDNPLPIFVRGDDVSYGLLHTGKHSVTLNGVIVWHADFGLKNNP
;
A
#
# COMPACT_ATOMS: atom_id res chain seq x y z
N PRO A 1 -5.18 -1.27 15.46
CA PRO A 1 -3.84 -0.68 15.65
C PRO A 1 -3.09 -1.42 16.74
N ARG A 2 -1.76 -1.53 16.64
CA ARG A 2 -0.96 -2.02 17.77
C ARG A 2 -0.84 -0.91 18.83
N PRO A 3 -0.57 -1.24 20.10
CA PRO A 3 -0.43 -0.23 21.16
C PRO A 3 0.58 0.89 20.84
N GLU A 4 1.64 0.59 20.10
CA GLU A 4 2.68 1.52 19.66
C GLU A 4 2.27 2.42 18.47
N THR A 5 1.08 2.23 17.91
CA THR A 5 0.61 3.04 16.76
C THR A 5 0.31 4.45 17.21
N THR A 6 1.11 5.42 16.80
CA THR A 6 0.95 6.84 17.15
C THR A 6 -0.28 7.47 16.50
N GLU A 7 -0.70 6.96 15.33
CA GLU A 7 -1.83 7.50 14.57
C GLU A 7 -2.96 6.48 14.33
N PRO A 8 -3.72 6.10 15.38
CA PRO A 8 -4.78 5.09 15.26
C PRO A 8 -5.90 5.48 14.28
N LEU A 9 -6.14 6.79 14.08
CA LEU A 9 -7.15 7.33 13.16
C LEU A 9 -6.85 7.07 11.67
N LEU A 10 -5.63 6.64 11.34
CA LEU A 10 -5.33 6.14 10.00
C LEU A 10 -6.01 4.79 9.72
N TYR A 11 -6.30 4.02 10.76
CA TYR A 11 -6.79 2.65 10.67
C TYR A 11 -8.24 2.50 11.14
N VAL A 12 -8.63 3.12 12.25
CA VAL A 12 -9.95 2.89 12.87
C VAL A 12 -10.50 4.15 13.53
N ARG A 13 -11.82 4.28 13.54
CA ARG A 13 -12.56 5.22 14.40
C ARG A 13 -13.44 4.44 15.36
N VAL A 14 -13.67 5.03 16.52
CA VAL A 14 -14.44 4.42 17.61
C VAL A 14 -15.54 5.36 18.05
N ASP A 15 -16.66 4.79 18.46
CA ASP A 15 -17.75 5.47 19.16
C ASP A 15 -18.15 4.62 20.37
N GLY A 16 -18.36 5.26 21.53
CA GLY A 16 -18.55 4.58 22.80
C GLY A 16 -17.27 3.98 23.43
N ASP A 17 -17.44 3.00 24.33
CA ASP A 17 -16.35 2.35 25.07
C ASP A 17 -15.71 1.22 24.25
N VAL A 18 -14.57 1.53 23.63
CA VAL A 18 -13.78 0.61 22.81
C VAL A 18 -12.35 0.53 23.34
N GLN A 19 -11.88 -0.68 23.60
CA GLN A 19 -10.50 -0.96 24.01
C GLN A 19 -9.74 -1.66 22.88
N ILE A 20 -8.65 -1.06 22.41
CA ILE A 20 -7.80 -1.62 21.34
C ILE A 20 -6.51 -2.14 21.97
N SER A 21 -6.19 -3.41 21.75
CA SER A 21 -4.97 -4.07 22.23
C SER A 21 -4.55 -5.16 21.25
N ASP A 22 -3.26 -5.40 21.04
CA ASP A 22 -2.71 -6.63 20.41
C ASP A 22 -3.53 -7.18 19.22
N SER A 23 -3.72 -6.36 18.18
CA SER A 23 -4.45 -6.73 16.95
C SER A 23 -5.93 -7.09 17.14
N ARG A 24 -6.54 -6.74 18.28
CA ARG A 24 -7.97 -6.90 18.55
C ARG A 24 -8.59 -5.61 19.10
N ALA A 25 -9.91 -5.50 18.97
CA ALA A 25 -10.71 -4.45 19.59
C ALA A 25 -11.85 -5.08 20.39
N VAL A 26 -12.02 -4.64 21.64
CA VAL A 26 -13.14 -5.02 22.51
C VAL A 26 -14.11 -3.85 22.57
N LEU A 27 -15.31 -4.05 22.05
CA LEU A 27 -16.40 -3.09 22.04
C LEU A 27 -17.33 -3.46 23.18
N ARG A 28 -17.54 -2.55 24.13
CA ARG A 28 -18.62 -2.74 25.11
C ARG A 28 -19.97 -2.62 24.44
N ARG A 29 -20.99 -3.21 25.04
CA ARG A 29 -22.38 -3.06 24.61
C ARG A 29 -22.71 -1.59 24.25
N GLY A 30 -23.20 -1.36 23.03
CA GLY A 30 -23.54 -0.03 22.52
C GLY A 30 -22.39 0.73 21.85
N ALA A 31 -21.15 0.22 21.92
CA ALA A 31 -20.00 0.79 21.25
C ALA A 31 -19.88 0.29 19.80
N GLU A 32 -19.12 1.05 19.00
CA GLU A 32 -18.95 0.82 17.57
C GLU A 32 -17.49 1.09 17.15
N ILE A 33 -17.01 0.32 16.19
CA ILE A 33 -15.82 0.65 15.42
C ILE A 33 -16.16 0.79 13.94
N SER A 34 -15.50 1.74 13.28
CA SER A 34 -15.62 1.94 11.84
C SER A 34 -14.27 2.09 11.17
N PHE A 35 -14.21 1.59 9.93
CA PHE A 35 -13.02 1.56 9.09
C PHE A 35 -13.09 2.58 7.94
N ASP A 36 -13.78 3.71 8.17
CA ASP A 36 -13.88 4.86 7.26
C ASP A 36 -12.62 5.75 7.31
N THR A 37 -11.48 5.08 7.20
CA THR A 37 -10.13 5.61 7.40
C THR A 37 -9.28 5.38 6.16
N SER A 38 -8.11 6.03 6.10
CA SER A 38 -7.24 5.97 4.93
C SER A 38 -6.70 4.57 4.63
N PHE A 39 -6.58 3.70 5.64
CA PHE A 39 -6.20 2.30 5.48
C PHE A 39 -7.40 1.34 5.47
N GLY A 40 -8.51 1.70 6.10
CA GLY A 40 -9.70 0.82 6.23
C GLY A 40 -10.64 0.82 5.03
N VAL A 41 -10.69 1.92 4.27
CA VAL A 41 -11.64 2.08 3.17
C VAL A 41 -11.24 1.26 1.94
N PHE A 42 -12.22 0.68 1.27
CA PHE A 42 -12.08 0.14 -0.07
C PHE A 42 -12.50 1.20 -1.10
N ALA A 43 -11.53 1.74 -1.84
CA ALA A 43 -11.74 2.79 -2.85
C ALA A 43 -12.36 2.22 -4.16
N ALA A 44 -13.62 1.78 -4.10
CA ALA A 44 -14.28 1.01 -5.17
C ALA A 44 -14.24 1.66 -6.54
N GLY A 45 -14.40 2.98 -6.63
CA GLY A 45 -14.30 3.72 -7.88
C GLY A 45 -12.93 3.55 -8.54
N ARG A 46 -11.85 3.63 -7.76
CA ARG A 46 -10.48 3.42 -8.23
C ARG A 46 -10.24 1.99 -8.66
N TRP A 47 -10.62 1.02 -7.83
CA TRP A 47 -10.50 -0.40 -8.17
C TRP A 47 -11.23 -0.72 -9.48
N ARG A 48 -12.50 -0.31 -9.65
CA ARG A 48 -13.23 -0.54 -10.92
C ARG A 48 -12.57 0.10 -12.15
N ARG A 49 -11.93 1.27 -12.00
CA ARG A 49 -11.22 1.94 -13.10
C ARG A 49 -9.94 1.20 -13.48
N LEU A 50 -9.23 0.64 -12.50
CA LEU A 50 -7.90 0.07 -12.69
C LEU A 50 -7.89 -1.45 -12.87
N THR A 51 -8.92 -2.14 -12.38
CA THR A 51 -8.93 -3.61 -12.28
C THR A 51 -10.16 -4.26 -12.89
N THR A 52 -10.03 -5.55 -13.19
CA THR A 52 -11.08 -6.42 -13.73
C THR A 52 -12.08 -6.92 -12.68
N ILE A 53 -11.94 -6.55 -11.41
CA ILE A 53 -12.77 -7.05 -10.31
C ILE A 53 -14.26 -6.75 -10.55
N GLU A 54 -15.11 -7.78 -10.40
CA GLU A 54 -16.55 -7.71 -10.67
C GLU A 54 -17.41 -7.85 -9.41
N ASN A 55 -16.87 -8.48 -8.36
CA ASN A 55 -17.53 -8.65 -7.07
C ASN A 55 -16.58 -8.35 -5.90
N LEU A 56 -17.16 -8.04 -4.74
CA LEU A 56 -16.41 -7.66 -3.56
C LEU A 56 -17.11 -8.19 -2.31
N PHE A 57 -16.33 -8.79 -1.42
CA PHE A 57 -16.79 -9.32 -0.15
C PHE A 57 -15.97 -8.73 0.99
N ALA A 58 -16.61 -8.55 2.15
CA ALA A 58 -15.94 -8.27 3.42
C ALA A 58 -16.09 -9.48 4.33
N THR A 59 -14.96 -9.98 4.83
CA THR A 59 -14.91 -11.05 5.83
C THR A 59 -14.41 -10.47 7.14
N ILE A 60 -15.22 -10.53 8.20
CA ILE A 60 -14.89 -10.00 9.52
C ILE A 60 -14.82 -11.13 10.54
N SER A 61 -13.69 -11.22 11.24
CA SER A 61 -13.51 -12.13 12.35
C SER A 61 -13.87 -11.42 13.64
N ALA A 62 -15.06 -11.72 14.18
CA ALA A 62 -15.54 -11.14 15.41
C ALA A 62 -16.38 -12.16 16.20
N SER A 63 -16.45 -11.98 17.53
CA SER A 63 -17.26 -12.81 18.43
C SER A 63 -18.06 -11.94 19.40
N GLY A 64 -19.17 -12.49 19.90
CA GLY A 64 -20.13 -11.76 20.74
C GLY A 64 -21.42 -11.41 19.99
N SER A 65 -22.29 -10.63 20.62
CA SER A 65 -23.57 -10.23 20.04
C SER A 65 -23.50 -8.80 19.49
N GLY A 66 -23.48 -8.71 18.17
CA GLY A 66 -23.43 -7.44 17.45
C GLY A 66 -23.72 -7.61 15.97
N ARG A 67 -23.41 -6.56 15.22
CA ARG A 67 -23.68 -6.46 13.78
C ARG A 67 -22.44 -6.03 13.03
N VAL A 68 -22.28 -6.58 11.83
CA VAL A 68 -21.31 -6.15 10.83
C VAL A 68 -22.07 -5.53 9.66
N GLU A 69 -21.62 -4.37 9.21
CA GLU A 69 -22.24 -3.63 8.12
C GLU A 69 -21.21 -3.18 7.11
N ILE A 70 -21.57 -3.25 5.83
CA ILE A 70 -20.86 -2.55 4.77
C ILE A 70 -21.60 -1.25 4.48
N VAL A 71 -20.91 -0.13 4.61
CA VAL A 71 -21.42 1.20 4.30
C VAL A 71 -20.85 1.66 2.97
N GLY A 72 -21.73 1.94 2.02
CA GLY A 72 -21.40 2.55 0.73
C GLY A 72 -21.48 4.07 0.79
N VAL A 73 -20.46 4.75 0.28
CA VAL A 73 -20.37 6.21 0.21
C VAL A 73 -20.61 6.67 -1.23
N GLU A 74 -21.65 7.46 -1.46
CA GLU A 74 -22.01 7.92 -2.81
C GLU A 74 -20.92 8.82 -3.42
N ASN A 75 -20.75 8.69 -4.73
CA ASN A 75 -19.91 9.59 -5.51
C ASN A 75 -20.46 11.01 -5.47
N LYS A 76 -19.63 11.98 -5.04
CA LYS A 76 -19.98 13.40 -5.15
C LYS A 76 -20.02 13.79 -6.62
N LEU A 77 -21.20 14.19 -7.09
CA LEU A 77 -21.27 15.20 -8.15
C LEU A 77 -21.11 16.59 -7.52
N PHE A 78 -20.44 17.49 -8.24
CA PHE A 78 -20.07 18.82 -7.76
C PHE A 78 -21.15 19.49 -6.89
N GLY A 79 -20.80 19.78 -5.63
CA GLY A 79 -21.65 20.50 -4.68
C GLY A 79 -22.61 19.65 -3.83
N SER A 80 -22.76 18.34 -4.06
CA SER A 80 -23.67 17.50 -3.27
C SER A 80 -23.07 17.05 -1.93
N VAL A 81 -23.95 16.85 -0.93
CA VAL A 81 -23.61 16.18 0.32
C VAL A 81 -23.30 14.71 0.02
N GLN A 82 -22.20 14.20 0.58
CA GLN A 82 -21.85 12.78 0.50
C GLN A 82 -22.89 11.99 1.31
N LYS A 83 -23.71 11.18 0.63
CA LYS A 83 -24.67 10.31 1.30
C LYS A 83 -24.04 8.95 1.55
N GLU A 84 -24.37 8.38 2.70
CA GLU A 84 -23.94 7.05 3.10
C GLU A 84 -25.15 6.15 3.22
N LYS A 85 -24.98 4.89 2.80
CA LYS A 85 -26.03 3.88 2.88
C LYS A 85 -25.43 2.56 3.33
N ILE A 86 -26.09 1.91 4.28
CA ILE A 86 -25.81 0.51 4.62
C ILE A 86 -26.24 -0.33 3.42
N VAL A 87 -25.28 -0.93 2.74
CA VAL A 87 -25.52 -1.74 1.53
C VAL A 87 -25.62 -3.23 1.84
N ALA A 88 -24.99 -3.68 2.92
CA ALA A 88 -25.10 -5.03 3.44
C ALA A 88 -25.00 -4.99 4.98
N SER A 89 -25.72 -5.88 5.65
CA SER A 89 -25.70 -6.01 7.12
C SER A 89 -25.94 -7.47 7.50
N ALA A 90 -25.18 -7.97 8.47
CA ALA A 90 -25.36 -9.29 9.07
C ALA A 90 -25.10 -9.23 10.58
N SER A 91 -25.80 -10.07 11.35
CA SER A 91 -25.40 -10.34 12.73
C SER A 91 -24.07 -11.08 12.74
N ILE A 92 -23.25 -10.83 13.77
CA ILE A 92 -21.97 -11.53 13.95
C ILE A 92 -22.24 -13.04 14.05
N SER A 93 -21.51 -13.81 13.26
CA SER A 93 -21.61 -15.27 13.25
C SER A 93 -21.25 -15.85 14.62
N SER A 94 -22.06 -16.80 15.11
CA SER A 94 -21.73 -17.58 16.31
C SER A 94 -20.60 -18.59 16.07
N SER A 95 -20.26 -18.85 14.80
CA SER A 95 -19.23 -19.81 14.40
C SER A 95 -18.41 -19.27 13.23
N GLY A 96 -17.16 -18.91 13.49
CA GLY A 96 -16.22 -18.44 12.47
C GLY A 96 -16.46 -17.00 12.02
N ASP A 97 -16.04 -16.69 10.80
CA ASP A 97 -16.07 -15.34 10.26
C ASP A 97 -17.45 -14.95 9.71
N THR A 98 -17.76 -13.65 9.77
CA THR A 98 -18.96 -13.06 9.17
C THR A 98 -18.63 -12.55 7.78
N LEU A 99 -19.21 -13.17 6.75
CA LEU A 99 -19.02 -12.80 5.34
C LEU A 99 -20.20 -11.95 4.85
N LEU A 100 -19.90 -10.82 4.23
CA LEU A 100 -20.89 -9.97 3.55
C LEU A 100 -20.47 -9.71 2.11
N GLU A 101 -21.39 -9.84 1.17
CA GLU A 101 -21.20 -9.43 -0.22
C GLU A 101 -21.64 -7.98 -0.40
N VAL A 102 -20.91 -7.21 -1.21
CA VAL A 102 -21.35 -5.90 -1.69
C VAL A 102 -22.34 -6.11 -2.84
N PRO A 103 -23.64 -5.83 -2.66
CA PRO A 103 -24.62 -6.09 -3.70
C PRO A 103 -24.37 -5.19 -4.90
N ASN A 104 -24.39 -5.77 -6.10
CA ASN A 104 -24.20 -5.07 -7.37
C ASN A 104 -22.94 -4.20 -7.37
N PHE A 105 -21.77 -4.74 -7.00
CA PHE A 105 -20.51 -3.99 -6.94
C PHE A 105 -20.17 -3.18 -8.21
N GLY A 106 -20.62 -3.65 -9.38
CA GLY A 106 -20.50 -2.93 -10.66
C GLY A 106 -21.25 -1.58 -10.72
N ASP A 107 -22.24 -1.33 -9.84
CA ASP A 107 -22.93 -0.06 -9.74
C ASP A 107 -21.95 1.06 -9.31
N ARG A 108 -21.85 2.08 -10.16
CA ARG A 108 -20.96 3.24 -9.97
C ARG A 108 -21.53 4.27 -8.99
N LYS A 109 -22.68 3.99 -8.38
CA LYS A 109 -23.31 4.83 -7.37
C LYS A 109 -22.38 5.12 -6.18
N PHE A 110 -21.72 4.10 -5.63
CA PHE A 110 -20.85 4.24 -4.47
C PHE A 110 -19.39 4.30 -4.88
N GLY A 111 -18.68 5.38 -4.51
CA GLY A 111 -17.25 5.56 -4.80
C GLY A 111 -16.33 4.77 -3.89
N SER A 112 -16.78 4.50 -2.68
CA SER A 112 -16.02 3.83 -1.64
C SER A 112 -16.93 2.98 -0.76
N TYR A 113 -16.37 1.94 -0.16
CA TYR A 113 -17.01 1.15 0.88
C TYR A 113 -16.11 1.10 2.13
N PHE A 114 -16.72 1.03 3.30
CA PHE A 114 -16.03 0.70 4.53
C PHE A 114 -16.89 -0.23 5.38
N VAL A 115 -16.24 -0.91 6.33
CA VAL A 115 -16.92 -1.79 7.28
C VAL A 115 -17.15 -1.06 8.61
N ARG A 116 -18.26 -1.40 9.24
CA ARG A 116 -18.64 -0.97 10.58
C ARG A 116 -19.04 -2.18 11.41
N VAL A 117 -18.64 -2.20 12.68
CA VAL A 117 -18.99 -3.27 13.61
C VAL A 117 -19.51 -2.63 14.90
N SER A 118 -20.70 -3.05 15.34
CA SER A 118 -21.37 -2.47 16.50
C SER A 118 -21.77 -3.57 17.48
N ALA A 119 -21.57 -3.33 18.77
CA ALA A 119 -21.97 -4.24 19.85
C ALA A 119 -23.43 -3.98 20.27
N GLU A 120 -24.26 -5.01 20.29
CA GLU A 120 -25.72 -4.87 20.48
C GLU A 120 -26.18 -5.42 21.85
N ALA A 121 -26.28 -6.75 22.00
CA ALA A 121 -26.80 -7.35 23.24
C ALA A 121 -25.70 -7.67 24.26
N SER A 122 -24.45 -7.84 23.81
CA SER A 122 -23.27 -8.10 24.63
C SER A 122 -22.06 -7.36 24.08
N ASP A 123 -20.94 -7.46 24.79
CA ASP A 123 -19.66 -7.03 24.26
C ASP A 123 -19.30 -7.82 23.00
N VAL A 124 -18.53 -7.18 22.11
CA VAL A 124 -18.02 -7.76 20.87
C VAL A 124 -16.50 -7.68 20.86
N VAL A 125 -15.85 -8.76 20.45
CA VAL A 125 -14.40 -8.79 20.21
C VAL A 125 -14.17 -8.89 18.71
N VAL A 126 -13.51 -7.90 18.11
CA VAL A 126 -13.10 -7.89 16.70
C VAL A 126 -11.63 -8.26 16.61
N ASN A 127 -11.31 -9.33 15.90
CA ASN A 127 -9.94 -9.84 15.70
C ASN A 127 -9.33 -9.40 14.37
N GLY A 128 -10.15 -8.94 13.43
CA GLY A 128 -9.68 -8.42 12.15
C GLY A 128 -10.69 -8.61 11.04
N GLY A 129 -10.27 -8.30 9.83
CA GLY A 129 -11.08 -8.48 8.65
C GLY A 129 -10.33 -8.13 7.37
N HIS A 130 -10.88 -8.57 6.24
CA HIS A 130 -10.28 -8.32 4.94
C HIS A 130 -11.35 -8.17 3.86
N TRP A 131 -10.94 -7.51 2.76
CA TRP A 131 -11.69 -7.48 1.52
C TRP A 131 -11.22 -8.62 0.61
N SER A 132 -12.16 -9.28 -0.07
CA SER A 132 -11.86 -10.36 -1.02
C SER A 132 -12.74 -10.29 -2.26
N THR A 133 -12.35 -11.02 -3.29
CA THR A 133 -13.11 -11.18 -4.54
C THR A 133 -12.99 -12.62 -5.01
N THR A 134 -14.01 -13.11 -5.72
CA THR A 134 -13.95 -14.38 -6.45
C THR A 134 -13.64 -14.18 -7.93
N THR A 135 -13.40 -12.94 -8.36
CA THR A 135 -12.92 -12.65 -9.71
C THR A 135 -11.60 -13.36 -9.93
N GLU A 136 -11.44 -14.03 -11.08
CA GLU A 136 -10.16 -14.64 -11.44
C GLU A 136 -9.08 -13.57 -11.66
N VAL A 137 -7.84 -13.92 -11.33
CA VAL A 137 -6.71 -13.02 -11.59
C VAL A 137 -6.54 -12.83 -13.09
N ALA A 138 -6.29 -11.59 -13.52
CA ALA A 138 -6.09 -11.25 -14.92
C ALA A 138 -4.75 -11.78 -15.48
N ARG A 139 -3.80 -12.10 -14.60
CA ARG A 139 -2.47 -12.62 -14.92
C ARG A 139 -1.75 -13.13 -13.69
N GLU A 140 -0.74 -13.98 -13.92
CA GLU A 140 0.18 -14.38 -12.86
C GLU A 140 1.14 -13.25 -12.50
N ILE A 141 1.32 -13.02 -11.21
CA ILE A 141 2.26 -12.03 -10.67
C ILE A 141 3.33 -12.74 -9.87
N ARG A 142 4.59 -12.42 -10.23
CA ARG A 142 5.81 -12.69 -9.47
C ARG A 142 6.50 -11.36 -9.19
N LEU A 143 6.53 -10.95 -7.92
CA LEU A 143 6.99 -9.64 -7.47
C LEU A 143 8.34 -9.76 -6.77
N SER A 144 9.34 -9.03 -7.25
CA SER A 144 10.64 -8.93 -6.57
C SER A 144 10.84 -7.53 -6.00
N LEU A 145 11.07 -7.47 -4.69
CA LEU A 145 11.46 -6.25 -4.01
C LEU A 145 12.97 -6.07 -4.18
N SER A 146 13.41 -4.92 -4.69
CA SER A 146 14.82 -4.59 -4.84
C SER A 146 15.15 -3.44 -3.89
N ILE A 147 15.90 -3.75 -2.83
CA ILE A 147 16.32 -2.80 -1.81
C ILE A 147 17.82 -2.54 -1.96
N THR A 148 18.19 -1.29 -2.20
CA THR A 148 19.60 -0.87 -2.22
C THR A 148 20.00 -0.43 -0.82
N THR A 149 21.14 -0.89 -0.31
CA THR A 149 21.62 -0.49 1.01
C THR A 149 23.11 -0.18 1.05
N PHE A 150 23.50 0.75 1.94
CA PHE A 150 24.89 1.10 2.25
C PHE A 150 25.02 1.43 3.75
N ASN A 151 25.61 0.54 4.55
CA ASN A 151 25.82 0.72 6.00
C ASN A 151 24.55 1.01 6.83
N ARG A 152 23.39 0.44 6.46
CA ARG A 152 22.10 0.62 7.14
C ARG A 152 21.45 -0.71 7.53
N GLN A 153 22.25 -1.63 8.05
CA GLN A 153 21.81 -3.00 8.38
C GLN A 153 20.66 -3.01 9.40
N GLU A 154 20.64 -2.04 10.30
CA GLU A 154 19.58 -1.87 11.32
C GLU A 154 18.21 -1.52 10.72
N TYR A 155 18.15 -0.91 9.53
CA TYR A 155 16.91 -0.56 8.85
C TYR A 155 16.46 -1.67 7.88
N VAL A 156 17.38 -2.17 7.05
CA VAL A 156 17.04 -3.16 6.02
C VAL A 156 16.69 -4.52 6.63
N LYS A 157 17.36 -4.98 7.70
CA LYS A 157 17.10 -6.32 8.29
C LYS A 157 15.68 -6.47 8.81
N PRO A 158 15.13 -5.55 9.63
CA PRO A 158 13.73 -5.60 10.05
C PRO A 158 12.75 -5.56 8.88
N THR A 159 13.00 -4.72 7.88
CA THR A 159 12.14 -4.62 6.69
C THR A 159 12.10 -5.94 5.92
N VAL A 160 13.27 -6.54 5.66
CA VAL A 160 13.37 -7.86 5.02
C VAL A 160 12.64 -8.93 5.84
N ALA A 161 12.82 -8.96 7.16
CA ALA A 161 12.13 -9.92 8.02
C ALA A 161 10.60 -9.79 7.94
N LYS A 162 10.07 -8.55 7.90
CA LYS A 162 8.63 -8.30 7.70
C LYS A 162 8.14 -8.83 6.35
N VAL A 163 8.90 -8.61 5.27
CA VAL A 163 8.54 -9.08 3.93
C VAL A 163 8.55 -10.60 3.85
N LEU A 164 9.59 -11.25 4.39
CA LEU A 164 9.66 -12.72 4.43
C LEU A 164 8.56 -13.33 5.29
N HIS A 165 8.19 -12.68 6.39
CA HIS A 165 7.05 -13.10 7.20
C HIS A 165 5.74 -13.02 6.41
N LEU A 166 5.49 -11.93 5.68
CA LEU A 166 4.31 -11.79 4.81
C LEU A 166 4.27 -12.86 3.72
N GLU A 167 5.38 -13.10 3.02
CA GLU A 167 5.48 -14.14 2.00
C GLU A 167 5.10 -15.52 2.57
N LYS A 168 5.53 -15.80 3.80
CA LYS A 168 5.21 -17.05 4.48
C LYS A 168 3.75 -17.14 4.94
N THR A 169 3.17 -16.06 5.47
CA THR A 169 1.86 -16.09 6.15
C THR A 169 0.67 -15.70 5.27
N VAL A 170 0.89 -14.94 4.20
CA VAL A 170 -0.17 -14.52 3.29
C VAL A 170 -0.20 -15.46 2.08
N GLU A 171 -1.22 -16.31 2.02
CA GLU A 171 -1.34 -17.37 1.00
C GLU A 171 -1.26 -16.83 -0.44
N THR A 172 -1.80 -15.63 -0.70
CA THR A 172 -1.75 -15.02 -2.04
C THR A 172 -0.35 -14.58 -2.47
N LEU A 173 0.56 -14.35 -1.51
CA LEU A 173 1.95 -13.93 -1.77
C LEU A 173 2.95 -15.09 -1.76
N ARG A 174 2.60 -16.20 -1.11
CA ARG A 174 3.47 -17.37 -0.95
C ARG A 174 3.94 -17.91 -2.29
N GLY A 175 5.25 -18.06 -2.45
CA GLY A 175 5.92 -18.50 -3.66
C GLY A 175 5.93 -17.47 -4.80
N LYS A 176 5.34 -16.29 -4.59
CA LYS A 176 5.15 -15.23 -5.61
C LYS A 176 5.81 -13.91 -5.26
N MET A 177 6.49 -13.84 -4.12
CA MET A 177 7.25 -12.68 -3.68
C MET A 177 8.68 -13.05 -3.32
N ARG A 178 9.65 -12.24 -3.72
CA ARG A 178 11.08 -12.39 -3.36
C ARG A 178 11.70 -11.06 -2.98
N VAL A 179 12.80 -11.13 -2.24
CA VAL A 179 13.60 -9.96 -1.87
C VAL A 179 14.99 -10.06 -2.46
N LEU A 180 15.42 -9.00 -3.13
CA LEU A 180 16.79 -8.77 -3.56
C LEU A 180 17.36 -7.60 -2.76
N VAL A 181 18.45 -7.84 -2.04
CA VAL A 181 19.22 -6.78 -1.38
C VAL A 181 20.48 -6.52 -2.18
N VAL A 182 20.61 -5.31 -2.72
CA VAL A 182 21.83 -4.83 -3.35
C VAL A 182 22.67 -4.13 -2.29
N ASP A 183 23.73 -4.80 -1.85
CA ASP A 183 24.62 -4.32 -0.80
C ASP A 183 25.82 -3.58 -1.41
N ASN A 184 25.74 -2.24 -1.37
CA ASN A 184 26.80 -1.35 -1.86
C ASN A 184 28.00 -1.26 -0.90
N ALA A 185 27.86 -1.71 0.35
CA ALA A 185 28.92 -1.67 1.36
C ALA A 185 29.64 -3.02 1.53
N ARG A 186 29.05 -4.09 1.00
CA ARG A 186 29.58 -5.45 0.98
C ARG A 186 29.82 -6.05 2.36
N ASN A 187 28.91 -5.77 3.28
CA ASN A 187 29.05 -6.12 4.69
C ASN A 187 27.75 -6.64 5.31
N ILE A 188 26.68 -6.85 4.53
CA ILE A 188 25.43 -7.40 5.04
C ILE A 188 25.39 -8.93 4.91
N LYS A 189 24.92 -9.55 5.99
CA LYS A 189 24.54 -10.97 6.03
C LYS A 189 23.18 -11.09 6.68
N PHE A 190 22.35 -11.96 6.11
CA PHE A 190 21.05 -12.35 6.66
C PHE A 190 21.17 -13.75 7.25
N ASP A 191 20.63 -13.91 8.45
CA ASP A 191 20.48 -15.21 9.09
C ASP A 191 19.05 -15.68 8.83
N THR A 192 18.89 -16.47 7.77
CA THR A 192 17.59 -16.95 7.29
C THR A 192 17.67 -18.43 7.01
N GLU A 193 16.53 -19.11 7.16
CA GLU A 193 16.39 -20.53 6.81
C GLU A 193 16.85 -20.81 5.36
N PRO A 194 17.45 -21.99 5.09
CA PRO A 194 17.76 -22.41 3.74
C PRO A 194 16.54 -22.34 2.82
N GLY A 195 16.70 -21.73 1.64
CA GLY A 195 15.62 -21.57 0.67
C GLY A 195 14.66 -20.41 0.95
N ALA A 196 14.92 -19.58 1.95
CA ALA A 196 14.20 -18.32 2.11
C ALA A 196 14.26 -17.49 0.80
N PRO A 197 13.16 -16.83 0.39
CA PRO A 197 13.05 -16.10 -0.87
C PRO A 197 13.80 -14.75 -0.82
N ILE A 198 15.09 -14.79 -0.47
CA ILE A 198 15.99 -13.65 -0.36
C ILE A 198 17.28 -13.91 -1.14
N THR A 199 17.79 -12.90 -1.83
CA THR A 199 19.11 -12.92 -2.47
C THR A 199 19.86 -11.65 -2.12
N VAL A 200 21.16 -11.76 -1.87
CA VAL A 200 22.05 -10.61 -1.65
C VAL A 200 23.02 -10.49 -2.80
N VAL A 201 23.04 -9.33 -3.45
CA VAL A 201 24.00 -9.00 -4.50
C VAL A 201 25.00 -8.00 -3.94
N GLN A 202 26.26 -8.42 -3.87
CA GLN A 202 27.38 -7.58 -3.48
C GLN A 202 27.70 -6.60 -4.64
N ASN A 203 27.74 -5.31 -4.35
CA ASN A 203 27.94 -4.26 -5.35
C ASN A 203 29.04 -3.29 -4.87
N PRO A 204 29.92 -2.76 -5.73
CA PRO A 204 30.71 -1.58 -5.33
C PRO A 204 29.78 -0.41 -5.02
N ASN A 205 30.26 0.58 -4.25
CA ASN A 205 29.48 1.78 -4.00
C ASN A 205 29.35 2.63 -5.27
N LEU A 206 28.24 2.45 -5.98
CA LEU A 206 27.86 3.21 -7.17
C LEU A 206 26.72 4.19 -6.86
N GLY A 207 26.55 4.55 -5.59
CA GLY A 207 25.46 5.38 -5.11
C GLY A 207 24.08 4.70 -5.21
N GLY A 208 23.03 5.47 -4.91
CA GLY A 208 21.65 4.96 -4.94
C GLY A 208 21.23 4.50 -6.33
N ALA A 209 21.51 5.33 -7.34
CA ALA A 209 21.16 5.06 -8.72
C ALA A 209 21.84 3.79 -9.26
N GLY A 210 23.14 3.62 -8.96
CA GLY A 210 23.87 2.40 -9.34
C GLY A 210 23.37 1.15 -8.64
N GLY A 211 22.93 1.25 -7.38
CA GLY A 211 22.33 0.13 -6.64
C GLY A 211 20.97 -0.28 -7.21
N PHE A 212 20.08 0.68 -7.48
CA PHE A 212 18.79 0.40 -8.10
C PHE A 212 18.94 -0.16 -9.51
N ALA A 213 19.84 0.40 -10.32
CA ALA A 213 20.18 -0.13 -11.64
C ALA A 213 20.69 -1.57 -11.55
N ARG A 214 21.59 -1.87 -10.59
CA ARG A 214 22.11 -3.22 -10.36
C ARG A 214 20.99 -4.21 -10.02
N GLY A 215 20.04 -3.80 -9.18
CA GLY A 215 18.88 -4.59 -8.82
C GLY A 215 17.98 -4.91 -10.03
N ILE A 216 17.65 -3.89 -10.82
CA ILE A 216 16.85 -4.05 -12.05
C ILE A 216 17.54 -5.02 -13.04
N ILE A 217 18.84 -4.83 -13.29
CA ILE A 217 19.62 -5.69 -14.20
C ILE A 217 19.63 -7.14 -13.70
N HIS A 218 19.85 -7.36 -12.40
CA HIS A 218 19.88 -8.70 -11.82
C HIS A 218 18.54 -9.42 -12.02
N LEU A 219 17.42 -8.77 -11.64
CA LEU A 219 16.08 -9.37 -11.72
C LEU A 219 15.63 -9.62 -13.16
N ARG A 220 16.02 -8.76 -14.10
CA ARG A 220 15.81 -8.98 -15.54
C ARG A 220 16.55 -10.22 -16.04
N ASN A 221 17.81 -10.37 -15.65
CA ASN A 221 18.64 -11.50 -16.07
C ASN A 221 18.19 -12.83 -15.45
N GLU A 222 17.70 -12.82 -14.22
CA GLU A 222 17.13 -14.00 -13.56
C GLU A 222 15.86 -14.50 -14.26
N GLY A 223 15.06 -13.60 -14.84
CA GLY A 223 13.87 -13.93 -15.63
C GLY A 223 12.68 -14.47 -14.81
N TRP A 224 12.79 -14.52 -13.48
CA TRP A 224 11.69 -14.94 -12.61
C TRP A 224 10.65 -13.83 -12.39
N SER A 225 11.09 -12.57 -12.34
CA SER A 225 10.24 -11.45 -11.95
C SER A 225 9.31 -11.00 -13.08
N THR A 226 8.03 -10.86 -12.79
CA THR A 226 7.09 -10.14 -13.69
C THR A 226 7.04 -8.64 -13.35
N HIS A 227 7.22 -8.31 -12.07
CA HIS A 227 7.18 -6.96 -11.53
C HIS A 227 8.36 -6.75 -10.58
N ILE A 228 8.88 -5.54 -10.56
CA ILE A 228 9.92 -5.09 -9.64
C ILE A 228 9.31 -3.99 -8.77
N LEU A 229 9.54 -4.05 -7.46
CA LEU A 229 9.29 -2.96 -6.52
C LEU A 229 10.64 -2.43 -6.04
N LEU A 230 10.97 -1.20 -6.41
CA LEU A 230 12.10 -0.47 -5.84
C LEU A 230 11.68 0.12 -4.49
N MET A 231 12.53 -0.05 -3.49
CA MET A 231 12.36 0.50 -2.15
C MET A 231 13.68 1.01 -1.59
N ASP A 232 13.59 2.11 -0.83
CA ASP A 232 14.70 2.57 0.03
C ASP A 232 14.85 1.64 1.25
N ASP A 233 16.03 1.64 1.85
CA ASP A 233 16.33 0.80 3.01
C ASP A 233 15.88 1.40 4.34
N ASP A 234 15.66 2.73 4.40
CA ASP A 234 15.34 3.50 5.59
C ASP A 234 13.90 4.04 5.62
N ILE A 235 12.98 3.34 4.97
CA ILE A 235 11.53 3.59 5.11
C ILE A 235 10.92 2.74 6.22
N THR A 236 9.87 3.27 6.84
CA THR A 236 8.92 2.44 7.58
C THR A 236 7.80 1.97 6.63
N LEU A 237 7.77 0.66 6.39
CA LEU A 237 6.80 -0.01 5.52
C LEU A 237 5.53 -0.41 6.29
N GLU A 238 4.36 -0.06 5.75
CA GLU A 238 3.09 -0.73 6.07
C GLU A 238 3.03 -2.08 5.32
N PRO A 239 3.03 -3.24 6.02
CA PRO A 239 3.03 -4.55 5.37
C PRO A 239 1.85 -4.75 4.39
N ASP A 240 0.66 -4.25 4.72
CA ASP A 240 -0.53 -4.35 3.87
C ASP A 240 -0.37 -3.62 2.52
N ALA A 241 0.56 -2.66 2.41
CA ALA A 241 0.88 -1.99 1.15
C ALA A 241 1.36 -2.99 0.09
N LEU A 242 2.13 -4.02 0.48
CA LEU A 242 2.59 -5.07 -0.45
C LEU A 242 1.44 -5.96 -0.92
N VAL A 243 0.53 -6.33 -0.02
CA VAL A 243 -0.65 -7.13 -0.33
C VAL A 243 -1.54 -6.39 -1.32
N ARG A 244 -1.80 -5.09 -1.09
CA ARG A 244 -2.58 -4.23 -1.98
C ARG A 244 -1.92 -4.05 -3.34
N THR A 245 -0.61 -3.81 -3.38
CA THR A 245 0.15 -3.67 -4.63
C THR A 245 0.09 -4.96 -5.44
N PHE A 246 0.29 -6.12 -4.80
CA PHE A 246 0.20 -7.42 -5.46
C PHE A 246 -1.21 -7.70 -6.00
N ALA A 247 -2.25 -7.44 -5.19
CA ALA A 247 -3.64 -7.60 -5.61
C ALA A 247 -3.97 -6.67 -6.79
N LEU A 248 -3.55 -5.41 -6.73
CA LEU A 248 -3.78 -4.44 -7.80
C LEU A 248 -3.16 -4.90 -9.13
N PHE A 249 -1.93 -5.44 -9.12
CA PHE A 249 -1.32 -6.01 -10.32
C PHE A 249 -2.03 -7.27 -10.81
N SER A 250 -2.44 -8.15 -9.89
CA SER A 250 -3.11 -9.42 -10.22
C SER A 250 -4.42 -9.21 -10.98
N PHE A 251 -5.12 -8.10 -10.71
CA PHE A 251 -6.37 -7.75 -11.37
C PHE A 251 -6.25 -6.59 -12.36
N ALA A 252 -5.04 -6.07 -12.63
CA ALA A 252 -4.86 -4.85 -13.41
C ALA A 252 -5.41 -4.99 -14.84
N ARG A 253 -6.16 -3.98 -15.31
CA ARG A 253 -6.60 -3.89 -16.72
C ARG A 253 -5.43 -3.56 -17.65
N ASP A 254 -4.58 -2.61 -17.25
CA ASP A 254 -3.39 -2.21 -18.00
C ASP A 254 -2.17 -3.03 -17.55
N GLU A 255 -1.49 -3.68 -18.50
CA GLU A 255 -0.22 -4.40 -18.26
C GLU A 255 0.94 -3.48 -17.90
N LYS A 256 0.84 -2.19 -18.22
CA LYS A 256 1.87 -1.19 -17.92
C LYS A 256 1.65 -0.50 -16.59
N LEU A 257 0.59 -0.84 -15.85
CA LEU A 257 0.26 -0.21 -14.58
C LEU A 257 1.47 -0.19 -13.65
N CYS A 258 1.81 0.98 -13.11
CA CYS A 258 2.81 1.14 -12.08
C CYS A 258 2.12 1.58 -10.79
N VAL A 259 2.67 1.18 -9.63
CA VAL A 259 2.13 1.52 -8.32
C VAL A 259 3.18 2.26 -7.53
N HIS A 260 2.83 3.42 -7.01
CA HIS A 260 3.67 4.24 -6.15
C HIS A 260 3.09 4.31 -4.75
N GLY A 261 3.96 4.19 -3.75
CA GLY A 261 3.63 4.42 -2.36
C GLY A 261 3.72 5.91 -2.06
N ALA A 262 2.59 6.50 -1.64
CA ALA A 262 2.63 7.88 -1.16
C ALA A 262 3.51 7.96 0.11
N MET A 263 4.27 9.04 0.24
CA MET A 263 5.16 9.26 1.36
C MET A 263 4.45 10.08 2.43
N LEU A 264 4.43 9.56 3.66
CA LEU A 264 4.08 10.28 4.87
C LEU A 264 5.35 10.70 5.60
N SER A 265 5.28 11.79 6.34
CA SER A 265 6.37 12.26 7.20
C SER A 265 6.48 11.37 8.44
N GLU A 266 7.69 10.96 8.82
CA GLU A 266 7.92 10.26 10.10
C GLU A 266 7.70 11.17 11.31
N GLU A 267 7.99 12.47 11.16
CA GLU A 267 7.83 13.48 12.20
C GLU A 267 6.34 13.82 12.43
N ARG A 268 5.54 13.73 11.36
CA ARG A 268 4.08 13.92 11.38
C ARG A 268 3.43 12.74 10.68
N GLY A 269 3.34 11.63 11.39
CA GLY A 269 2.88 10.32 10.92
C GLY A 269 1.51 10.27 10.24
N TRP A 270 0.74 11.36 10.22
CA TRP A 270 -0.56 11.50 9.56
C TRP A 270 -0.53 12.35 8.29
N MET A 271 0.55 13.08 8.05
CA MET A 271 0.64 14.10 7.01
C MET A 271 1.33 13.55 5.77
N GLN A 272 0.62 13.60 4.63
CA GLN A 272 1.20 13.22 3.34
C GLN A 272 2.19 14.30 2.89
N PHE A 273 3.45 13.91 2.77
CA PHE A 273 4.50 14.78 2.26
C PHE A 273 4.43 14.88 0.74
N GLU A 274 4.26 13.74 0.07
CA GLU A 274 4.20 13.63 -1.39
C GLU A 274 3.44 12.37 -1.83
N ALA A 275 2.51 12.51 -2.78
CA ALA A 275 1.83 11.39 -3.44
C ALA A 275 2.45 11.01 -4.80
N GLY A 276 3.46 11.74 -5.27
CA GLY A 276 4.09 11.62 -6.59
C GLY A 276 4.38 13.00 -7.17
N SER A 277 5.02 13.07 -8.34
CA SER A 277 5.60 14.32 -8.81
C SER A 277 5.22 14.73 -10.23
N LYS A 278 5.22 16.04 -10.50
CA LYS A 278 5.16 16.65 -11.85
C LYS A 278 6.52 17.20 -12.23
N TYR A 279 6.72 17.28 -13.54
CA TYR A 279 7.81 18.00 -14.16
C TYR A 279 7.26 19.20 -14.93
N ARG A 280 7.71 20.41 -14.59
CA ARG A 280 7.32 21.66 -15.26
C ARG A 280 8.39 22.08 -16.26
N TRP A 281 8.10 21.87 -17.54
CA TRP A 281 8.94 22.35 -18.64
C TRP A 281 9.15 23.87 -18.53
N ARG A 282 10.38 24.34 -18.81
CA ARG A 282 10.80 25.76 -18.77
C ARG A 282 10.69 26.44 -17.39
N SER A 283 10.78 25.67 -16.30
CA SER A 283 10.86 26.19 -14.93
C SER A 283 12.29 26.05 -14.39
N LEU A 284 12.78 27.06 -13.65
CA LEU A 284 14.03 26.97 -12.89
C LEU A 284 13.97 25.91 -11.79
N TYR A 285 12.77 25.63 -11.28
CA TYR A 285 12.48 24.56 -10.32
C TYR A 285 11.44 23.63 -10.96
N PRO A 286 11.87 22.68 -11.81
CA PRO A 286 10.96 21.89 -12.64
C PRO A 286 10.27 20.77 -11.85
N LEU A 287 10.91 20.26 -10.80
CA LEU A 287 10.38 19.19 -9.96
C LEU A 287 9.32 19.74 -9.00
N ARG A 288 8.12 19.15 -9.01
CA ARG A 288 6.99 19.59 -8.18
C ARG A 288 6.23 18.40 -7.61
N ALA A 289 6.36 18.19 -6.31
CA ALA A 289 5.54 17.24 -5.56
C ALA A 289 4.04 17.55 -5.68
N ILE A 290 3.22 16.50 -5.75
CA ILE A 290 1.77 16.53 -5.83
C ILE A 290 1.18 15.89 -4.57
N GLY A 291 0.04 16.40 -4.10
CA GLY A 291 -0.64 15.80 -2.95
C GLY A 291 0.17 15.99 -1.68
N ARG A 292 0.55 17.23 -1.40
CA ARG A 292 1.24 17.57 -0.17
C ARG A 292 0.22 18.06 0.86
N GLU A 293 0.58 17.93 2.13
CA GLU A 293 -0.14 18.50 3.27
C GLU A 293 -1.59 17.97 3.40
N ASP A 294 -1.89 16.84 2.76
CA ASP A 294 -3.13 16.11 2.99
C ASP A 294 -3.02 15.42 4.36
N ASP A 295 -3.87 15.80 5.33
CA ASP A 295 -4.01 15.10 6.62
C ASP A 295 -4.85 13.84 6.42
N LEU A 296 -4.19 12.68 6.41
CA LEU A 296 -4.84 11.39 6.10
C LEU A 296 -5.72 10.85 7.23
N ARG A 297 -5.82 11.55 8.37
CA ARG A 297 -6.82 11.26 9.41
C ARG A 297 -8.18 11.84 9.05
N LEU A 298 -8.26 12.77 8.09
CA LEU A 298 -9.50 13.40 7.70
C LEU A 298 -10.38 12.41 6.92
N ARG A 299 -11.51 12.04 7.54
CA ARG A 299 -12.54 11.16 6.96
C ARG A 299 -12.94 11.55 5.54
N LYS A 300 -13.09 12.86 5.28
CA LYS A 300 -13.44 13.40 3.96
C LYS A 300 -12.42 13.04 2.86
N LEU A 301 -11.14 12.86 3.21
CA LEU A 301 -10.10 12.49 2.26
C LEU A 301 -10.05 10.98 2.07
N ALA A 302 -10.21 10.20 3.14
CA ALA A 302 -10.31 8.75 3.08
C ALA A 302 -11.47 8.29 2.18
N LEU A 303 -12.66 8.87 2.35
CA LEU A 303 -13.87 8.45 1.64
C LEU A 303 -14.01 9.01 0.21
N ARG A 304 -13.09 9.87 -0.24
CA ARG A 304 -13.20 10.54 -1.54
C ARG A 304 -12.77 9.62 -2.68
N ASP A 305 -13.70 9.26 -3.56
CA ASP A 305 -13.36 8.72 -4.89
C ASP A 305 -12.88 9.86 -5.81
N ALA A 306 -11.57 10.08 -5.80
CA ALA A 306 -10.90 10.97 -6.72
C ALA A 306 -10.30 10.18 -7.88
N LYS A 307 -10.41 10.73 -9.10
CA LYS A 307 -9.65 10.26 -10.26
C LYS A 307 -8.15 10.25 -9.96
N GLU A 308 -7.45 9.31 -10.60
CA GLU A 308 -6.02 9.13 -10.47
C GLU A 308 -5.29 10.39 -10.92
N LYS A 309 -4.37 10.89 -10.08
CA LYS A 309 -3.54 12.03 -10.44
C LYS A 309 -2.51 11.56 -11.47
N LYS A 310 -2.26 12.35 -12.50
CA LYS A 310 -1.20 12.07 -13.46
C LYS A 310 0.14 12.50 -12.88
N PHE A 311 1.09 11.58 -12.85
CA PHE A 311 2.48 11.82 -12.46
C PHE A 311 3.36 11.93 -13.69
N ALA A 312 4.41 12.74 -13.58
CA ALA A 312 5.50 12.78 -14.55
C ALA A 312 6.58 11.76 -14.16
N TYR A 313 6.81 11.57 -12.87
CA TYR A 313 7.68 10.55 -12.30
C TYR A 313 7.25 10.25 -10.86
N THR A 314 7.76 9.16 -10.31
CA THR A 314 7.57 8.76 -8.92
C THR A 314 8.91 8.37 -8.32
N ALA A 315 9.14 8.76 -7.07
CA ALA A 315 10.39 8.49 -6.41
C ALA A 315 10.51 7.03 -5.98
N TRP A 316 11.75 6.56 -5.82
CA TRP A 316 12.06 5.13 -5.67
C TRP A 316 12.03 4.60 -4.23
N TRP A 317 11.59 5.40 -3.24
CA TRP A 317 11.29 4.91 -1.90
C TRP A 317 10.24 3.78 -1.91
N TYR A 318 9.31 3.83 -2.87
CA TYR A 318 8.35 2.77 -3.18
C TYR A 318 7.79 2.99 -4.59
N THR A 319 8.38 2.35 -5.59
CA THR A 319 7.85 2.37 -6.96
C THR A 319 7.90 0.97 -7.56
N ALA A 320 6.71 0.41 -7.82
CA ALA A 320 6.53 -0.89 -8.43
C ALA A 320 6.09 -0.76 -9.90
N PHE A 321 6.67 -1.58 -10.78
CA PHE A 321 6.39 -1.58 -12.20
C PHE A 321 6.64 -2.95 -12.84
N PRO A 322 5.99 -3.26 -13.97
CA PRO A 322 6.24 -4.48 -14.72
C PRO A 322 7.65 -4.47 -15.32
N VAL A 323 8.36 -5.60 -15.28
CA VAL A 323 9.71 -5.73 -15.85
C VAL A 323 9.73 -5.38 -17.35
N SER A 324 8.62 -5.64 -18.03
CA SER A 324 8.41 -5.36 -19.46
C SER A 324 8.18 -3.88 -19.79
N ILE A 325 8.11 -2.97 -18.80
CA ILE A 325 7.84 -1.54 -19.04
C ILE A 325 8.85 -0.90 -20.00
N THR A 326 10.11 -1.34 -19.92
CA THR A 326 11.21 -0.97 -20.83
C THR A 326 12.35 -1.99 -20.70
N ARG A 327 13.26 -2.00 -21.68
CA ARG A 327 14.57 -2.66 -21.56
C ARG A 327 15.68 -1.71 -21.11
N ASP A 328 15.41 -0.41 -21.09
CA ASP A 328 16.36 0.61 -20.69
C ASP A 328 16.71 0.48 -19.21
N ASN A 329 17.96 0.81 -18.87
CA ASN A 329 18.42 0.89 -17.50
C ASN A 329 18.39 2.36 -17.02
N PRO A 330 18.34 2.58 -15.70
CA PRO A 330 18.51 3.92 -15.13
C PRO A 330 19.76 4.64 -15.63
N LEU A 331 19.73 5.98 -15.62
CA LEU A 331 20.91 6.77 -15.92
C LEU A 331 22.08 6.40 -14.96
N PRO A 332 23.31 6.22 -15.48
CA PRO A 332 24.46 5.85 -14.67
C PRO A 332 25.05 7.07 -13.94
N ILE A 333 24.25 7.67 -13.07
CA ILE A 333 24.65 8.74 -12.16
C ILE A 333 24.85 8.17 -10.75
N PHE A 334 25.39 8.96 -9.82
CA PHE A 334 25.61 8.48 -8.44
C PHE A 334 24.33 8.56 -7.59
N VAL A 335 23.67 9.73 -7.57
CA VAL A 335 22.47 9.98 -6.78
C VAL A 335 21.64 11.11 -7.42
N ARG A 336 20.31 11.05 -7.25
CA ARG A 336 19.30 12.06 -7.63
C ARG A 336 19.11 12.24 -9.15
N GLY A 337 17.88 12.01 -9.63
CA GLY A 337 17.48 12.27 -11.02
C GLY A 337 17.35 11.01 -11.88
N ASP A 338 17.81 9.87 -11.37
CA ASP A 338 17.60 8.52 -11.88
C ASP A 338 16.10 8.17 -11.86
N ASP A 339 15.43 8.41 -10.73
CA ASP A 339 13.98 8.28 -10.59
C ASP A 339 13.19 9.23 -11.51
N VAL A 340 13.64 10.49 -11.62
CA VAL A 340 13.04 11.50 -12.50
C VAL A 340 13.14 11.07 -13.96
N SER A 341 14.33 10.72 -14.43
CA SER A 341 14.56 10.34 -15.82
C SER A 341 13.81 9.06 -16.20
N TYR A 342 13.92 8.02 -15.39
CA TYR A 342 13.23 6.76 -15.62
C TYR A 342 11.70 6.92 -15.56
N GLY A 343 11.22 7.75 -14.63
CA GLY A 343 9.81 8.08 -14.51
C GLY A 343 9.27 8.85 -15.71
N LEU A 344 9.98 9.88 -16.17
CA LEU A 344 9.58 10.67 -17.35
C LEU A 344 9.50 9.81 -18.61
N LEU A 345 10.44 8.90 -18.79
CA LEU A 345 10.55 8.08 -19.99
C LEU A 345 9.62 6.85 -19.96
N HIS A 346 9.42 6.24 -18.79
CA HIS A 346 8.85 4.89 -18.71
C HIS A 346 7.68 4.75 -17.73
N THR A 347 7.85 5.10 -16.45
CA THR A 347 6.87 4.68 -15.42
C THR A 347 5.82 5.73 -15.08
N GLY A 348 6.17 7.03 -15.07
CA GLY A 348 5.37 8.09 -14.46
C GLY A 348 3.95 8.21 -15.01
N LYS A 349 3.78 8.08 -16.33
CA LYS A 349 2.45 8.14 -16.98
C LYS A 349 1.54 6.96 -16.65
N HIS A 350 2.11 5.86 -16.16
CA HIS A 350 1.40 4.64 -15.76
C HIS A 350 1.30 4.50 -14.23
N SER A 351 1.99 5.34 -13.47
CA SER A 351 1.97 5.30 -12.01
C SER A 351 0.65 5.81 -11.45
N VAL A 352 0.13 5.06 -10.48
CA VAL A 352 -0.98 5.46 -9.62
C VAL A 352 -0.60 5.31 -8.16
N THR A 353 -1.31 6.01 -7.29
CA THR A 353 -1.29 5.74 -5.84
C THR A 353 -2.56 5.00 -5.43
N LEU A 354 -2.56 4.37 -4.25
CA LEU A 354 -3.73 3.71 -3.70
C LEU A 354 -3.80 3.96 -2.18
N ASN A 355 -5.01 4.13 -1.65
CA ASN A 355 -5.24 4.18 -0.21
C ASN A 355 -4.67 2.94 0.48
N GLY A 356 -3.84 3.16 1.50
CA GLY A 356 -3.12 2.11 2.22
C GLY A 356 -1.81 1.66 1.57
N VAL A 357 -1.47 2.13 0.37
CA VAL A 357 -0.13 1.94 -0.23
C VAL A 357 0.70 3.18 0.08
N ILE A 358 1.30 3.18 1.26
CA ILE A 358 2.00 4.30 1.88
C ILE A 358 3.30 3.81 2.52
N VAL A 359 4.30 4.69 2.56
CA VAL A 359 5.50 4.53 3.38
C VAL A 359 5.69 5.76 4.26
N TRP A 360 6.31 5.59 5.42
CA TRP A 360 6.85 6.73 6.17
C TRP A 360 8.34 6.83 5.92
N HIS A 361 8.82 8.05 5.79
CA HIS A 361 10.23 8.34 5.57
C HIS A 361 10.56 9.71 6.19
N ALA A 362 11.75 9.84 6.76
CA ALA A 362 12.25 11.10 7.33
C ALA A 362 12.34 12.21 6.27
N ASP A 363 12.13 13.47 6.66
CA ASP A 363 12.18 14.58 5.71
C ASP A 363 13.57 14.70 5.04
N PHE A 364 13.58 14.84 3.72
CA PHE A 364 14.79 15.13 2.94
C PHE A 364 15.50 16.41 3.40
N GLY A 365 14.77 17.37 3.98
CA GLY A 365 15.34 18.58 4.58
C GLY A 365 16.34 18.30 5.70
N LEU A 366 16.09 17.25 6.50
CA LEU A 366 16.98 16.83 7.59
C LEU A 366 18.19 16.04 7.07
N LYS A 367 18.07 15.40 5.90
CA LYS A 367 19.16 14.71 5.19
C LYS A 367 20.08 15.63 4.38
N ASN A 368 19.75 16.93 4.26
CA ASN A 368 20.49 17.87 3.41
C ASN A 368 21.65 18.60 4.12
N ASN A 369 21.97 18.26 5.37
CA ASN A 369 23.23 18.67 5.99
C ASN A 369 24.24 17.51 5.97
N PRO A 370 25.50 17.78 5.57
CA PRO A 370 26.55 16.77 5.44
C PRO A 370 26.89 16.06 6.76
#